data_AF-A0A5C8ZDC3-F1
#
_entry.id   AF-A0A5C8ZDC3-F1
#
_cell.length_a   1.000
_cell.length_b   1.000
_cell.length_c   1.000
_cell.angle_alpha   90.00
_cell.angle_beta   90.00
_cell.angle_gamma   90.00
#
_symmetry.space_group_name_H-M   'P 1'
#
loop_
_entity.id
_entity.type
_entity.pdbx_description
1 polymer ?
#
loop_
_entity_poly.entity_id
_entity_poly.type
_entity_poly.pdbx_seq_one_letter_code
_entity_poly.pdbx_strand_id
1 'polypeptide(L)'
;MTRLSIMGGCADAPGVVTPGSRAAQRVAAALEELRAHGWELLHGVHRPGRPRATLDHVAVGPGGVVVVDAVRSPGTPHEREDAARMACDVASLLPPRHRTAVVSVLCAVGQPLAVSPGGAGVAVVSDAHLAEHLRSLPHRFDDDDVRAVAAQLRELLAGPHSPSVLSAQAWEQRTAPVSVPSLAVLGTAAAPPGTSGTPASQRSTHATAARAGSVQERRVRRRPAPSRVEHLLTRLGLLGLLVGGCALWVHALG
;
A
#
# COMPACT_ATOMS: atom_id res chain seq x y z
N MET A 1 9.45 -34.25 -38.35
CA MET A 1 9.92 -32.90 -37.95
C MET A 1 8.77 -32.21 -37.22
N THR A 2 8.72 -32.36 -35.89
CA THR A 2 7.60 -31.90 -35.06
C THR A 2 7.97 -30.57 -34.43
N ARG A 3 7.26 -29.50 -34.84
CA ARG A 3 7.45 -28.14 -34.33
C ARG A 3 6.75 -28.03 -32.97
N LEU A 4 7.52 -28.04 -31.89
CA LEU A 4 7.05 -27.75 -30.54
C LEU A 4 6.89 -26.22 -30.41
N SER A 5 5.68 -25.71 -30.57
CA SER A 5 5.35 -24.31 -30.29
C SER A 5 5.32 -24.08 -28.78
N ILE A 6 6.42 -23.60 -28.23
CA ILE A 6 6.47 -23.02 -26.88
C ILE A 6 5.84 -21.63 -26.99
N MET A 7 4.54 -21.52 -26.69
CA MET A 7 3.91 -20.23 -26.42
C MET A 7 4.55 -19.64 -25.16
N GLY A 8 5.41 -18.65 -25.36
CA GLY A 8 5.98 -17.83 -24.30
C GLY A 8 4.86 -17.12 -23.54
N GLY A 9 4.61 -17.57 -22.31
CA GLY A 9 3.81 -16.82 -21.36
C GLY A 9 4.51 -15.50 -21.06
N CYS A 10 3.84 -14.38 -21.33
CA CYS A 10 4.23 -13.09 -20.77
C CYS A 10 4.36 -13.25 -19.26
N ALA A 11 5.59 -13.26 -18.78
CA ALA A 11 5.90 -13.15 -17.37
C ALA A 11 5.48 -11.75 -16.92
N ASP A 12 4.22 -11.63 -16.48
CA ASP A 12 3.70 -10.46 -15.80
C ASP A 12 4.67 -10.02 -14.69
N ALA A 13 5.03 -8.74 -14.71
CA ALA A 13 5.96 -8.14 -13.76
C ALA A 13 5.57 -8.43 -12.30
N PRO A 14 6.55 -8.65 -11.40
CA PRO A 14 6.25 -8.82 -9.99
C PRO A 14 5.72 -7.50 -9.41
N GLY A 15 4.50 -7.52 -8.88
CA GLY A 15 4.09 -6.50 -7.89
C GLY A 15 2.62 -6.10 -7.87
N VAL A 16 1.85 -6.24 -8.95
CA VAL A 16 0.42 -5.84 -8.92
C VAL A 16 -0.38 -6.80 -9.79
N VAL A 17 -1.39 -7.43 -9.18
CA VAL A 17 -2.37 -8.23 -9.92
C VAL A 17 -3.32 -7.27 -10.64
N THR A 18 -3.50 -7.45 -11.94
CA THR A 18 -4.47 -6.65 -12.69
C THR A 18 -5.88 -7.21 -12.47
N PRO A 19 -6.91 -6.35 -12.38
CA PRO A 19 -8.30 -6.79 -12.35
C PRO A 19 -8.61 -7.76 -13.50
N GLY A 20 -9.33 -8.84 -13.20
CA GLY A 20 -9.67 -9.86 -14.19
C GLY A 20 -8.53 -10.79 -14.60
N SER A 21 -7.33 -10.64 -14.04
CA SER A 21 -6.24 -11.60 -14.25
C SER A 21 -6.56 -12.99 -13.68
N ARG A 22 -5.81 -14.01 -14.08
CA ARG A 22 -5.97 -15.39 -13.56
C ARG A 22 -5.83 -15.49 -12.04
N ALA A 23 -4.99 -14.63 -11.45
CA ALA A 23 -4.83 -14.60 -9.99
C ALA A 23 -6.12 -14.11 -9.32
N ALA A 24 -6.66 -12.98 -9.77
CA ALA A 24 -7.95 -12.46 -9.30
C ALA A 24 -9.11 -13.44 -9.54
N GLN A 25 -9.13 -14.14 -10.69
CA GLN A 25 -10.16 -15.15 -10.97
C GLN A 25 -10.08 -16.35 -10.01
N ARG A 26 -8.88 -16.78 -9.63
CA ARG A 26 -8.72 -17.87 -8.67
C ARG A 26 -9.19 -17.46 -7.27
N VAL A 27 -8.88 -16.23 -6.85
CA VAL A 27 -9.38 -15.68 -5.58
C VAL A 27 -10.89 -15.54 -5.60
N ALA A 28 -11.47 -15.04 -6.70
CA ALA A 28 -12.91 -14.99 -6.88
C ALA A 28 -13.55 -16.37 -6.70
N ALA A 29 -13.01 -17.41 -7.35
CA ALA A 29 -13.51 -18.77 -7.22
C ALA A 29 -13.45 -19.30 -5.77
N ALA A 30 -12.40 -19.00 -5.02
CA ALA A 30 -12.32 -19.37 -3.60
C ALA A 30 -13.35 -18.61 -2.74
N LEU A 31 -13.60 -17.33 -3.05
CA LEU A 31 -14.60 -16.52 -2.35
C LEU A 31 -16.03 -16.99 -2.63
N GLU A 32 -16.33 -17.53 -3.82
CA GLU A 32 -17.66 -18.02 -4.18
C GLU A 32 -18.24 -19.05 -3.20
N GLU A 33 -17.38 -19.87 -2.58
CA GLU A 33 -17.76 -20.85 -1.56
C GLU A 33 -18.43 -20.20 -0.33
N LEU A 34 -18.15 -18.93 -0.07
CA LEU A 34 -18.69 -18.20 1.07
C LEU A 34 -20.16 -17.81 0.89
N ARG A 35 -20.70 -17.79 -0.35
CA ARG A 35 -22.11 -17.43 -0.58
C ARG A 35 -23.07 -18.37 0.15
N ALA A 36 -22.74 -19.66 0.21
CA ALA A 36 -23.51 -20.65 0.98
C ALA A 36 -23.51 -20.39 2.50
N HIS A 37 -22.65 -19.50 2.98
CA HIS A 37 -22.45 -19.15 4.40
C HIS A 37 -22.88 -17.70 4.70
N GLY A 38 -23.77 -17.12 3.88
CA GLY A 38 -24.32 -15.78 4.12
C GLY A 38 -23.40 -14.63 3.71
N TRP A 39 -22.40 -14.88 2.86
CA TRP A 39 -21.56 -13.80 2.32
C TRP A 39 -22.06 -13.29 0.97
N GLU A 40 -22.08 -11.98 0.82
CA GLU A 40 -22.29 -11.23 -0.42
C GLU A 40 -20.93 -10.79 -0.99
N LEU A 41 -20.72 -10.97 -2.29
CA LEU A 41 -19.43 -10.72 -2.93
C LEU A 41 -19.57 -9.68 -4.05
N LEU A 42 -18.64 -8.73 -4.05
CA LEU A 42 -18.46 -7.73 -5.09
C LEU A 42 -17.05 -7.89 -5.67
N HIS A 43 -16.93 -7.98 -6.99
CA HIS A 43 -15.64 -8.18 -7.66
C HIS A 43 -15.34 -7.03 -8.62
N GLY A 44 -14.07 -6.61 -8.70
CA GLY A 44 -13.60 -5.61 -9.67
C GLY A 44 -14.27 -4.24 -9.52
N VAL A 45 -14.66 -3.86 -8.30
CA VAL A 45 -15.41 -2.62 -8.05
C VAL A 45 -14.49 -1.42 -7.95
N HIS A 46 -15.02 -0.20 -8.08
CA HIS A 46 -14.21 1.01 -7.99
C HIS A 46 -13.58 1.20 -6.60
N ARG A 47 -12.33 1.68 -6.55
CA ARG A 47 -11.70 2.09 -5.30
C ARG A 47 -12.15 3.52 -4.93
N PRO A 48 -12.70 3.76 -3.73
CA PRO A 48 -13.18 5.08 -3.33
C PRO A 48 -12.09 6.16 -3.43
N GLY A 49 -12.43 7.33 -3.98
CA GLY A 49 -11.47 8.43 -4.18
C GLY A 49 -10.37 8.18 -5.23
N ARG A 50 -10.44 7.06 -5.97
CA ARG A 50 -9.44 6.65 -6.97
C ARG A 50 -10.14 6.17 -8.25
N PRO A 51 -10.59 7.08 -9.13
CA PRO A 51 -11.46 6.75 -10.27
C PRO A 51 -10.83 5.80 -11.31
N ARG A 52 -9.51 5.67 -11.33
CA ARG A 52 -8.78 4.75 -12.22
C ARG A 52 -8.32 3.46 -11.55
N ALA A 53 -8.59 3.30 -10.25
CA ALA A 53 -8.24 2.11 -9.51
C ALA A 53 -9.49 1.33 -9.14
N THR A 54 -9.32 0.03 -9.00
CA THR A 54 -10.36 -0.90 -8.60
C THR A 54 -9.90 -1.68 -7.38
N LEU A 55 -10.86 -2.14 -6.60
CA LEU A 55 -10.67 -3.18 -5.60
C LEU A 55 -10.87 -4.53 -6.29
N ASP A 56 -9.98 -5.48 -6.04
CA ASP A 56 -10.12 -6.84 -6.59
C ASP A 56 -11.42 -7.47 -6.10
N HIS A 57 -11.61 -7.57 -4.78
CA HIS A 57 -12.84 -8.08 -4.20
C HIS A 57 -13.22 -7.38 -2.89
N VAL A 58 -14.53 -7.28 -2.65
CA VAL A 58 -15.12 -6.89 -1.37
C VAL A 58 -16.13 -7.98 -0.99
N ALA A 59 -15.93 -8.60 0.17
CA ALA A 59 -16.84 -9.59 0.74
C ALA A 59 -17.56 -8.97 1.94
N VAL A 60 -18.88 -9.12 2.01
CA VAL A 60 -19.72 -8.64 3.11
C VAL A 60 -20.43 -9.84 3.69
N GLY A 61 -20.26 -10.12 4.97
CA GLY A 61 -20.89 -11.28 5.60
C GLY A 61 -20.89 -11.18 7.11
N PRO A 62 -21.16 -12.30 7.80
CA PRO A 62 -21.30 -12.33 9.25
C PRO A 62 -20.09 -11.74 10.00
N GLY A 63 -18.87 -11.91 9.46
CA GLY A 63 -17.63 -11.39 10.03
C GLY A 63 -17.42 -9.88 9.86
N GLY A 64 -18.26 -9.19 9.07
CA GLY A 64 -18.09 -7.78 8.70
C GLY A 64 -17.83 -7.58 7.20
N VAL A 65 -17.08 -6.52 6.87
CA VAL A 65 -16.66 -6.21 5.49
C VAL A 65 -15.18 -6.53 5.34
N VAL A 66 -14.84 -7.31 4.33
CA VAL A 66 -13.46 -7.72 4.04
C VAL A 66 -13.08 -7.25 2.66
N VAL A 67 -12.07 -6.38 2.58
CA VAL A 67 -11.43 -5.99 1.32
C VAL A 67 -10.32 -6.99 1.02
N VAL A 68 -10.44 -7.72 -0.08
CA VAL A 68 -9.47 -8.73 -0.49
C VAL A 68 -8.73 -8.25 -1.73
N ASP A 69 -7.42 -8.20 -1.63
CA ASP A 69 -6.53 -7.87 -2.74
C ASP A 69 -5.64 -9.08 -3.07
N ALA A 70 -5.56 -9.44 -4.36
CA ALA A 70 -4.80 -10.60 -4.79
C ALA A 70 -3.34 -10.22 -5.02
N VAL A 71 -2.42 -10.97 -4.43
CA VAL A 71 -0.98 -10.76 -4.58
C VAL A 71 -0.29 -12.07 -4.94
N ARG A 72 0.81 -11.97 -5.69
CA ARG A 72 1.60 -13.16 -6.08
C ARG A 72 2.66 -13.56 -5.06
N SER A 73 2.88 -12.71 -4.07
CA SER A 73 3.86 -12.90 -3.01
C SER A 73 3.19 -12.67 -1.64
N PRO A 74 3.83 -13.01 -0.51
CA PRO A 74 3.27 -12.86 0.84
C PRO A 74 2.98 -11.42 1.33
N GLY A 75 2.87 -10.44 0.41
CA GLY A 75 2.66 -9.04 0.72
C GLY A 75 3.93 -8.33 1.17
N THR A 76 4.45 -7.42 0.37
CA THR A 76 5.46 -6.44 0.81
C THR A 76 4.87 -5.50 1.87
N PRO A 77 5.71 -4.81 2.68
CA PRO A 77 5.20 -3.81 3.61
C PRO A 77 4.34 -2.72 2.94
N HIS A 78 4.68 -2.34 1.70
CA HIS A 78 3.92 -1.35 0.95
C HIS A 78 2.55 -1.88 0.51
N GLU A 79 2.48 -3.13 0.03
CA GLU A 79 1.21 -3.79 -0.32
C GLU A 79 0.29 -3.90 0.90
N ARG A 80 0.84 -4.21 2.09
CA ARG A 80 0.06 -4.25 3.34
C ARG A 80 -0.45 -2.87 3.75
N GLU A 81 0.38 -1.84 3.61
CA GLU A 81 -0.04 -0.48 3.92
C GLU A 81 -1.11 0.02 2.94
N ASP A 82 -1.03 -0.33 1.66
CA ASP A 82 -2.08 -0.02 0.69
C ASP A 82 -3.37 -0.79 0.96
N ALA A 83 -3.29 -2.08 1.32
CA ALA A 83 -4.45 -2.87 1.74
C ALA A 83 -5.17 -2.27 2.96
N ALA A 84 -4.42 -1.85 3.98
CA ALA A 84 -4.98 -1.15 5.13
C ALA A 84 -5.68 0.16 4.70
N ARG A 85 -5.09 0.94 3.79
CA ARG A 85 -5.71 2.14 3.22
C ARG A 85 -7.00 1.81 2.47
N MET A 86 -7.03 0.75 1.67
CA MET A 86 -8.24 0.31 0.97
C MET A 86 -9.38 -0.03 1.94
N ALA A 87 -9.08 -0.71 3.06
CA ALA A 87 -10.07 -0.94 4.12
C ALA A 87 -10.56 0.38 4.75
N CYS A 88 -9.69 1.35 5.02
CA CYS A 88 -10.11 2.67 5.52
C CYS A 88 -10.99 3.42 4.51
N ASP A 89 -10.64 3.37 3.22
CA ASP A 89 -11.41 3.99 2.13
C ASP A 89 -12.83 3.40 2.08
N VAL A 90 -12.98 2.07 2.15
CA VAL A 90 -14.29 1.39 2.20
C VAL A 90 -15.03 1.71 3.50
N ALA A 91 -14.35 1.70 4.64
CA ALA A 91 -14.96 2.03 5.93
C ALA A 91 -15.53 3.46 5.96
N SER A 92 -14.91 4.40 5.26
CA SER A 92 -15.39 5.78 5.18
C SER A 92 -16.77 5.91 4.53
N LEU A 93 -17.16 4.94 3.69
CA LEU A 93 -18.47 4.90 3.03
C LEU A 93 -19.57 4.38 3.95
N LEU A 94 -19.22 3.72 5.06
CA LEU A 94 -20.19 3.08 5.94
C LEU A 94 -20.65 3.99 7.09
N PRO A 95 -21.87 3.76 7.62
CA PRO A 95 -22.31 4.37 8.87
C PRO A 95 -21.29 4.13 10.01
N PRO A 96 -21.11 5.07 10.96
CA PRO A 96 -20.11 4.96 12.01
C PRO A 96 -20.11 3.62 12.77
N ARG A 97 -21.30 3.06 13.03
CA ARG A 97 -21.47 1.78 13.73
C ARG A 97 -20.86 0.57 13.00
N HIS A 98 -20.68 0.63 11.68
CA HIS A 98 -20.15 -0.48 10.88
C HIS A 98 -18.66 -0.32 10.53
N ARG A 99 -18.05 0.84 10.80
CA ARG A 99 -16.69 1.15 10.33
C ARG A 99 -15.62 0.26 10.96
N THR A 100 -15.82 -0.18 12.20
CA THR A 100 -14.88 -1.04 12.93
C THR A 100 -14.97 -2.50 12.51
N ALA A 101 -15.96 -2.88 11.70
CA ALA A 101 -16.12 -4.22 11.14
C ALA A 101 -15.46 -4.37 9.75
N VAL A 102 -14.71 -3.36 9.30
CA VAL A 102 -14.02 -3.39 8.00
C VAL A 102 -12.57 -3.78 8.20
N VAL A 103 -12.14 -4.85 7.54
CA VAL A 103 -10.76 -5.34 7.57
C VAL A 103 -10.24 -5.59 6.15
N SER A 104 -8.92 -5.69 6.00
CA SER A 104 -8.29 -6.04 4.72
C SER A 104 -7.53 -7.36 4.82
N VAL A 105 -7.55 -8.13 3.73
CA VAL A 105 -6.82 -9.39 3.55
C VAL A 105 -6.02 -9.33 2.26
N LEU A 106 -4.74 -9.69 2.33
CA LEU A 106 -3.93 -9.98 1.14
C LEU A 106 -3.98 -11.47 0.85
N CYS A 107 -4.49 -11.84 -0.33
CA CYS A 107 -4.55 -13.22 -0.77
C CYS A 107 -3.32 -13.57 -1.62
N ALA A 108 -2.37 -14.32 -1.05
CA ALA A 108 -1.16 -14.80 -1.72
C ALA A 108 -1.47 -16.00 -2.62
N VAL A 109 -1.72 -15.74 -3.91
CA VAL A 109 -2.24 -16.74 -4.85
C VAL A 109 -1.17 -17.77 -5.23
N GLY A 110 -1.51 -19.06 -5.08
CA GLY A 110 -0.66 -20.17 -5.49
C GLY A 110 0.54 -20.40 -4.57
N GLN A 111 0.54 -19.80 -3.37
CA GLN A 111 1.57 -20.00 -2.36
C GLN A 111 0.98 -20.82 -1.20
N PRO A 112 1.64 -21.89 -0.75
CA PRO A 112 1.22 -22.63 0.43
C PRO A 112 1.64 -21.85 1.69
N LEU A 113 0.90 -20.79 1.99
CA LEU A 113 1.15 -19.92 3.15
C LEU A 113 0.11 -20.19 4.23
N ALA A 114 0.57 -20.41 5.46
CA ALA A 114 -0.31 -20.37 6.64
C ALA A 114 -0.80 -18.94 6.88
N VAL A 115 -1.98 -18.80 7.49
CA VAL A 115 -2.51 -17.49 7.90
C VAL A 115 -1.49 -16.83 8.83
N SER A 116 -0.99 -15.67 8.43
CA SER A 116 -0.06 -14.89 9.24
C SER A 116 -0.70 -13.54 9.56
N PRO A 117 -0.82 -13.16 10.84
CA PRO A 117 -1.19 -11.80 11.19
C PRO A 117 -0.10 -10.87 10.65
N GLY A 118 -0.45 -10.05 9.66
CA GLY A 118 0.50 -9.14 9.02
C GLY A 118 0.63 -7.82 9.79
N GLY A 119 1.77 -7.15 9.55
CA GLY A 119 1.94 -5.75 9.97
C GLY A 119 0.81 -4.86 9.42
N ALA A 120 0.49 -3.78 10.15
CA ALA A 120 -0.63 -2.88 9.89
C ALA A 120 -2.05 -3.49 10.03
N GLY A 121 -2.18 -4.67 10.68
CA GLY A 121 -3.48 -5.30 10.91
C GLY A 121 -4.09 -5.97 9.69
N VAL A 122 -3.28 -6.20 8.64
CA VAL A 122 -3.69 -6.87 7.40
C VAL A 122 -3.32 -8.35 7.48
N ALA A 123 -4.30 -9.25 7.40
CA ALA A 123 -4.01 -10.67 7.34
C ALA A 123 -3.46 -11.04 5.96
N VAL A 124 -2.46 -11.94 5.92
CA VAL A 124 -1.99 -12.54 4.67
C VAL A 124 -2.36 -14.01 4.68
N VAL A 125 -3.10 -14.44 3.66
CA VAL A 125 -3.69 -15.79 3.57
C VAL A 125 -3.45 -16.35 2.17
N SER A 126 -3.26 -17.67 2.04
CA SER A 126 -3.26 -18.31 0.73
C SER A 126 -4.67 -18.37 0.14
N ASP A 127 -4.77 -18.54 -1.18
CA ASP A 127 -6.04 -18.79 -1.85
C ASP A 127 -6.77 -20.03 -1.29
N ALA A 128 -6.03 -21.05 -0.87
CA ALA A 128 -6.59 -22.27 -0.28
C ALA A 128 -7.18 -22.08 1.15
N HIS A 129 -6.70 -21.10 1.92
CA HIS A 129 -7.17 -20.84 3.28
C HIS A 129 -8.10 -19.63 3.40
N LEU A 130 -8.37 -18.93 2.29
CA LEU A 130 -9.13 -17.67 2.31
C LEU A 130 -10.55 -17.87 2.83
N ALA A 131 -11.30 -18.83 2.29
CA ALA A 131 -12.69 -19.07 2.71
C ALA A 131 -12.79 -19.56 4.16
N GLU A 132 -11.84 -20.37 4.62
CA GLU A 132 -11.76 -20.78 6.02
C GLU A 132 -11.47 -19.60 6.95
N HIS A 133 -10.52 -18.74 6.58
CA HIS A 133 -10.18 -17.54 7.35
C HIS A 133 -11.36 -16.58 7.49
N LEU A 134 -12.11 -16.31 6.40
CA LEU A 134 -13.25 -15.40 6.46
C LEU A 134 -14.37 -15.96 7.35
N ARG A 135 -14.62 -17.27 7.31
CA ARG A 135 -15.62 -17.93 8.19
C ARG A 135 -15.23 -17.93 9.66
N SER A 136 -13.95 -17.83 10.00
CA SER A 136 -13.48 -17.80 11.39
C SER A 136 -13.48 -16.40 12.00
N LEU A 137 -13.81 -15.36 11.22
CA LEU A 137 -13.92 -14.00 11.74
C LEU A 137 -15.06 -13.89 12.78
N PRO A 138 -14.88 -13.08 13.84
CA PRO A 138 -15.93 -12.89 14.84
C PRO A 138 -17.22 -12.34 14.21
N HIS A 139 -18.35 -12.92 14.57
CA HIS A 139 -19.67 -12.50 14.08
C HIS A 139 -19.97 -11.06 14.54
N ARG A 140 -20.10 -10.13 13.60
CA ARG A 140 -20.33 -8.70 13.82
C ARG A 140 -21.60 -8.17 13.16
N PHE A 141 -22.04 -8.78 12.07
CA PHE A 141 -23.25 -8.40 11.34
C PHE A 141 -24.26 -9.53 11.40
N ASP A 142 -25.53 -9.20 11.57
CA ASP A 142 -26.63 -10.12 11.30
C ASP A 142 -27.01 -10.11 9.80
N ASP A 143 -27.99 -10.93 9.42
CA ASP A 143 -28.41 -11.06 8.03
C ASP A 143 -28.98 -9.75 7.43
N ASP A 144 -29.59 -8.90 8.25
CA ASP A 144 -30.14 -7.62 7.81
C ASP A 144 -29.03 -6.59 7.61
N ASP A 145 -28.04 -6.55 8.51
CA ASP A 145 -26.82 -5.76 8.36
C ASP A 145 -26.06 -6.17 7.09
N VAL A 146 -25.86 -7.47 6.85
CA VAL A 146 -25.20 -7.98 5.64
C VAL A 146 -25.93 -7.49 4.39
N ARG A 147 -27.25 -7.66 4.33
CA ARG A 147 -28.06 -7.26 3.17
C ARG A 147 -27.99 -5.74 2.93
N ALA A 148 -28.14 -4.94 3.99
CA ALA A 148 -28.13 -3.49 3.90
C ALA A 148 -26.76 -2.94 3.49
N VAL A 149 -25.68 -3.43 4.12
CA VAL A 149 -24.31 -3.01 3.83
C VAL A 149 -23.89 -3.45 2.42
N ALA A 150 -24.21 -4.68 2.02
CA ALA A 150 -23.90 -5.16 0.68
C ALA A 150 -24.63 -4.35 -0.41
N ALA A 151 -25.91 -4.03 -0.21
CA ALA A 151 -26.68 -3.20 -1.13
C ALA A 151 -26.06 -1.80 -1.27
N GLN A 152 -25.74 -1.15 -0.15
CA GLN A 152 -25.11 0.17 -0.12
C GLN A 152 -23.74 0.16 -0.83
N LEU A 153 -22.88 -0.81 -0.52
CA LEU A 153 -21.56 -0.92 -1.16
C LEU A 153 -21.66 -1.23 -2.65
N ARG A 154 -22.66 -2.02 -3.08
CA ARG A 154 -22.90 -2.30 -4.50
C ARG A 154 -23.31 -1.05 -5.26
N GLU A 155 -24.23 -0.26 -4.70
CA GLU A 155 -24.64 1.02 -5.28
C GLU A 155 -23.45 1.99 -5.41
N LEU A 156 -22.65 2.11 -4.35
CA LEU A 156 -21.53 3.06 -4.30
C LEU A 156 -20.32 2.62 -5.14
N LEU A 157 -19.97 1.33 -5.14
CA LEU A 157 -18.70 0.85 -5.71
C LEU A 157 -18.86 0.21 -7.09
N ALA A 158 -20.01 -0.38 -7.41
CA ALA A 158 -20.28 -1.03 -8.70
C ALA A 158 -21.05 -0.13 -9.69
N GLY A 159 -21.36 1.11 -9.30
CA GLY A 159 -21.94 2.12 -10.18
C GLY A 159 -21.01 2.56 -11.31
N PRO A 160 -21.50 3.35 -12.27
CA PRO A 160 -20.73 3.80 -13.45
C PRO A 160 -19.58 4.76 -13.10
N HIS A 161 -19.57 5.28 -11.87
CA HIS A 161 -18.60 6.26 -11.40
C HIS A 161 -18.08 5.87 -10.02
N SER A 162 -16.77 6.04 -9.82
CA SER A 162 -16.17 5.91 -8.49
C SER A 162 -16.75 6.97 -7.55
N PRO A 163 -17.12 6.62 -6.31
CA PRO A 163 -17.66 7.57 -5.37
C PRO A 163 -16.57 8.59 -5.00
N SER A 164 -16.94 9.88 -5.03
CA SER A 164 -16.07 10.97 -4.64
C SER A 164 -15.97 11.03 -3.11
N VAL A 165 -15.10 10.22 -2.54
CA VAL A 165 -14.70 10.40 -1.14
C VAL A 165 -13.62 11.47 -1.11
N LEU A 166 -13.78 12.46 -0.23
CA LEU A 166 -12.67 13.32 0.18
C LEU A 166 -11.68 12.47 0.98
N SER A 167 -10.93 11.61 0.30
CA SER A 167 -9.88 10.85 0.97
C SER A 167 -8.81 11.82 1.48
N ALA A 168 -8.16 11.48 2.60
CA ALA A 168 -7.06 12.27 3.14
C ALA A 168 -5.97 12.53 2.07
N GLN A 169 -5.77 11.58 1.16
CA GLN A 169 -4.83 11.72 0.05
C GLN A 169 -5.36 12.64 -1.07
N ALA A 170 -6.67 12.71 -1.32
CA ALA A 170 -7.26 13.70 -2.22
C ALA A 170 -7.24 15.12 -1.62
N TRP A 171 -7.17 15.23 -0.29
CA TRP A 171 -6.87 16.48 0.40
C TRP A 171 -5.39 16.83 0.26
N GLU A 172 -4.46 15.90 0.53
CA GLU A 172 -3.01 16.11 0.33
C GLU A 172 -2.64 16.47 -1.11
N GLN A 173 -3.29 15.85 -2.11
CA GLN A 173 -3.09 16.20 -3.52
C GLN A 173 -3.60 17.61 -3.84
N ARG A 174 -4.60 18.12 -3.09
CA ARG A 174 -5.13 19.47 -3.23
C ARG A 174 -4.31 20.51 -2.47
N THR A 175 -3.71 20.13 -1.35
CA THR A 175 -2.87 21.01 -0.52
C THR A 175 -1.39 20.92 -0.84
N ALA A 176 -1.01 20.11 -1.84
CA ALA A 176 0.32 20.14 -2.41
C ALA A 176 0.69 21.60 -2.73
N PRO A 177 1.83 22.11 -2.22
CA PRO A 177 2.16 23.51 -2.31
C PRO A 177 2.17 23.91 -3.78
N VAL A 178 1.24 24.81 -4.15
CA VAL A 178 1.28 25.50 -5.43
C VAL A 178 2.67 26.13 -5.49
N SER A 179 3.49 25.69 -6.45
CA SER A 179 4.76 26.34 -6.73
C SER A 179 4.44 27.75 -7.19
N VAL A 180 4.40 28.68 -6.25
CA VAL A 180 4.32 30.11 -6.54
C VAL A 180 5.59 30.46 -7.31
N PRO A 181 5.50 30.93 -8.57
CA PRO A 181 6.67 31.42 -9.26
C PRO A 181 7.28 32.52 -8.40
N SER A 182 8.54 32.33 -8.06
CA SER A 182 9.32 33.28 -7.27
C SER A 182 9.21 34.65 -7.93
N LEU A 183 8.59 35.61 -7.24
CA LEU A 183 8.59 37.04 -7.58
C LEU A 183 10.01 37.57 -7.44
N ALA A 184 10.89 37.20 -8.37
CA ALA A 184 12.24 37.71 -8.50
C ALA A 184 12.29 38.76 -9.63
N VAL A 185 11.34 39.70 -9.67
CA VAL A 185 11.43 40.90 -10.53
C VAL A 185 10.68 42.06 -9.86
N LEU A 186 11.43 42.91 -9.16
CA LEU A 186 11.30 44.37 -9.02
C LEU A 186 11.88 44.82 -7.68
N GLY A 187 13.15 45.20 -7.70
CA GLY A 187 13.86 45.75 -6.55
C GLY A 187 15.07 46.54 -7.02
N THR A 188 14.82 47.61 -7.76
CA THR A 188 15.81 48.60 -8.17
C THR A 188 16.22 49.46 -6.97
N ALA A 189 17.52 49.48 -6.69
CA ALA A 189 18.36 50.51 -6.05
C ALA A 189 17.85 51.37 -4.87
N ALA A 190 18.63 51.40 -3.79
CA ALA A 190 19.02 52.66 -3.11
C ALA A 190 20.27 52.42 -2.23
N ALA A 191 21.34 53.16 -2.52
CA ALA A 191 22.58 53.20 -1.75
C ALA A 191 22.53 54.26 -0.65
N PRO A 192 23.18 54.06 0.52
CA PRO A 192 23.52 55.15 1.43
C PRO A 192 24.96 55.68 1.23
N PRO A 193 25.21 56.96 1.57
CA PRO A 193 26.47 57.67 1.35
C PRO A 193 27.53 57.32 2.39
N GLY A 194 28.78 57.58 2.03
CA GLY A 194 29.98 57.07 2.69
C GLY A 194 30.54 57.89 3.85
N THR A 195 31.58 57.32 4.47
CA THR A 195 32.59 58.04 5.27
C THR A 195 33.92 57.27 5.25
N SER A 196 34.84 57.81 4.45
CA SER A 196 36.25 58.09 4.72
C SER A 196 37.07 57.13 5.61
N GLY A 197 38.01 56.41 5.00
CA GLY A 197 39.18 55.80 5.66
C GLY A 197 40.17 55.22 4.65
N THR A 198 41.36 55.81 4.53
CA THR A 198 42.50 55.50 3.63
C THR A 198 43.78 55.88 4.42
N PRO A 199 45.03 55.41 4.15
CA PRO A 199 45.57 54.43 3.18
C PRO A 199 46.52 53.34 3.78
N ALA A 200 46.85 52.30 2.98
CA ALA A 200 48.22 51.82 2.69
C ALA A 200 48.13 50.51 1.87
N SER A 201 48.50 50.51 0.58
CA SER A 201 49.82 50.09 0.04
C SER A 201 50.00 48.56 0.13
N GLN A 202 50.20 47.72 -0.90
CA GLN A 202 50.93 47.80 -2.18
C GLN A 202 50.32 46.74 -3.14
N ARG A 203 50.04 47.03 -4.42
CA ARG A 203 50.91 46.92 -5.62
C ARG A 203 51.51 45.53 -5.90
N SER A 204 50.95 44.81 -6.88
CA SER A 204 51.61 44.29 -8.11
C SER A 204 50.62 43.37 -8.85
N THR A 205 49.95 43.77 -9.93
CA THR A 205 50.31 43.61 -11.37
C THR A 205 50.77 42.21 -11.80
N HIS A 206 49.91 41.52 -12.56
CA HIS A 206 50.12 40.92 -13.90
C HIS A 206 49.01 39.87 -14.11
N ALA A 207 48.04 40.05 -15.00
CA ALA A 207 48.08 40.00 -16.47
C ALA A 207 47.35 38.73 -16.97
N THR A 208 46.23 38.97 -17.65
CA THR A 208 45.71 38.28 -18.85
C THR A 208 45.96 36.78 -19.04
N ALA A 209 44.87 36.00 -19.04
CA ALA A 209 44.46 35.07 -20.10
C ALA A 209 43.23 34.29 -19.57
N ALA A 210 42.05 34.54 -20.11
CA ALA A 210 41.47 33.73 -21.19
C ALA A 210 41.20 32.27 -20.80
N ARG A 211 39.95 31.89 -21.09
CA ARG A 211 39.49 30.58 -21.59
C ARG A 211 38.91 29.59 -20.58
N ALA A 212 37.76 29.08 -21.01
CA ALA A 212 37.25 27.73 -20.84
C ALA A 212 36.71 27.33 -19.46
N GLY A 213 35.37 27.30 -19.41
CA GLY A 213 34.63 26.06 -19.19
C GLY A 213 35.00 25.23 -17.97
N SER A 214 34.16 25.31 -16.95
CA SER A 214 33.97 24.20 -16.02
C SER A 214 32.49 24.03 -15.70
N VAL A 215 31.91 23.08 -16.42
CA VAL A 215 30.70 22.37 -16.02
C VAL A 215 30.97 21.78 -14.64
N GLN A 216 30.36 22.36 -13.62
CA GLN A 216 30.43 21.88 -12.24
C GLN A 216 29.57 20.62 -12.13
N GLU A 217 30.16 19.47 -12.48
CA GLU A 217 29.62 18.15 -12.16
C GLU A 217 29.46 18.03 -10.65
N ARG A 218 28.20 18.08 -10.22
CA ARG A 218 27.78 17.84 -8.85
C ARG A 218 27.99 16.35 -8.55
N ARG A 219 29.17 16.01 -8.02
CA ARG A 219 29.49 14.70 -7.42
C ARG A 219 28.46 14.38 -6.33
N VAL A 220 27.44 13.62 -6.70
CA VAL A 220 26.56 12.93 -5.77
C VAL A 220 27.42 11.89 -5.04
N ARG A 221 27.72 12.17 -3.77
CA ARG A 221 28.36 11.22 -2.85
C ARG A 221 27.46 9.98 -2.76
N ARG A 222 27.90 8.89 -3.39
CA ARG A 222 27.34 7.54 -3.19
C ARG A 222 27.50 7.17 -1.71
N ARG A 223 26.38 6.92 -1.02
CA ARG A 223 26.38 6.30 0.31
C ARG A 223 26.81 4.82 0.18
N PRO A 224 27.65 4.30 1.08
CA PRO A 224 28.00 2.88 1.11
C PRO A 224 26.79 2.04 1.58
N ALA A 225 26.62 0.87 0.95
CA ALA A 225 25.60 -0.11 1.30
C ALA A 225 25.90 -0.79 2.64
N PRO A 226 24.88 -1.14 3.46
CA PRO A 226 25.07 -1.89 4.69
C PRO A 226 25.48 -3.35 4.41
N SER A 227 26.49 -3.81 5.14
CA SER A 227 27.12 -5.12 5.03
C SER A 227 26.29 -6.26 5.64
N ARG A 228 26.29 -7.40 4.94
CA ARG A 228 25.52 -8.65 5.16
C ARG A 228 25.80 -9.46 6.45
N VAL A 229 26.46 -8.91 7.48
CA VAL A 229 27.01 -9.73 8.58
C VAL A 229 26.18 -9.66 9.88
N GLU A 230 25.19 -8.77 10.00
CA GLU A 230 24.43 -8.59 11.26
C GLU A 230 23.15 -9.44 11.38
N HIS A 231 22.76 -10.21 10.36
CA HIS A 231 21.50 -10.99 10.38
C HIS A 231 21.58 -12.37 11.03
N LEU A 232 22.78 -12.82 11.46
CA LEU A 232 22.96 -14.17 11.98
C LEU A 232 22.87 -14.29 13.51
N LEU A 233 22.99 -13.19 14.26
CA LEU A 233 22.91 -13.22 15.73
C LEU A 233 21.52 -12.93 16.29
N THR A 234 20.61 -12.30 15.52
CA THR A 234 19.23 -12.04 15.96
C THR A 234 18.29 -13.24 15.78
N ARG A 235 18.68 -14.26 15.00
CA ARG A 235 17.82 -15.44 14.73
C ARG A 235 17.97 -16.59 15.71
N LEU A 236 19.05 -16.64 16.51
CA LEU A 236 19.24 -17.69 17.52
C LEU A 236 18.57 -17.36 18.87
N GLY A 237 18.32 -16.08 19.18
CA GLY A 237 17.61 -15.69 20.41
C GLY A 237 16.09 -15.92 20.38
N LEU A 238 15.47 -15.99 19.19
CA LEU A 238 14.01 -16.11 19.06
C LEU A 238 13.51 -17.57 19.12
N LEU A 239 14.38 -18.56 18.88
CA LEU A 239 13.99 -19.98 18.92
C LEU A 239 13.80 -20.51 20.36
N GLY A 240 14.50 -19.91 21.34
CA GLY A 240 14.39 -20.30 22.76
C GLY A 240 13.09 -19.87 23.44
N LEU A 241 12.42 -18.83 22.93
CA LEU A 241 11.21 -18.27 23.54
C LEU A 241 9.91 -18.92 23.05
N LEU A 242 9.93 -19.60 21.90
CA LEU A 242 8.77 -20.32 21.36
C LEU A 242 8.55 -21.70 22.01
N VAL A 243 9.60 -22.36 22.52
CA VAL A 243 9.44 -23.66 23.20
C VAL A 243 9.00 -23.47 24.67
N GLY A 244 9.42 -22.39 25.34
CA GLY A 244 9.03 -22.11 26.72
C GLY A 244 7.59 -21.60 26.90
N GLY A 245 7.01 -20.94 25.88
CA GLY A 245 5.66 -20.37 25.96
C GLY A 245 4.52 -21.39 25.88
N CYS A 246 4.72 -22.52 25.18
CA CYS A 246 3.67 -23.53 25.03
C CYS A 246 3.41 -24.36 26.30
N ALA A 247 4.38 -24.50 27.20
CA ALA A 247 4.21 -25.31 28.41
C ALA A 247 3.32 -24.64 29.47
N LEU A 248 3.24 -23.30 29.48
CA LEU A 248 2.47 -22.55 30.48
C LEU A 248 0.98 -22.40 30.14
N TRP A 249 0.57 -22.60 28.88
CA TRP A 249 -0.83 -22.45 28.48
C TRP A 249 -1.69 -23.68 28.78
N VAL A 250 -1.08 -24.87 28.91
CA VAL A 250 -1.80 -26.14 29.16
C VAL A 250 -2.27 -26.27 30.62
N HIS A 251 -1.67 -25.54 31.57
CA HIS A 251 -2.05 -25.63 32.99
C HIS A 251 -3.15 -24.65 33.43
N ALA A 252 -3.59 -23.73 32.58
CA ALA A 252 -4.59 -22.70 32.94
C ALA A 252 -6.04 -23.06 32.55
N LEU A 253 -6.29 -24.28 32.03
CA LEU A 253 -7.59 -24.75 31.57
C LEU A 253 -8.03 -26.08 32.23
N GLY A 254 -7.43 -26.42 33.37
CA GLY A 254 -7.84 -27.55 34.23
C GLY A 254 -8.57 -27.07 35.47
#